data_AF-H6NA31-F1
#
_entry.id   AF-H6NA31-F1
#
_cell.length_a   1.000
_cell.length_b   1.000
_cell.length_c   1.000
_cell.angle_alpha   90.00
_cell.angle_beta   90.00
_cell.angle_gamma   90.00
#
_symmetry.space_group_name_H-M   'P 1'
#
loop_
_entity.id
_entity.type
_entity.pdbx_description
1 polymer ?
#
loop_
_entity_poly.entity_id
_entity_poly.type
_entity_poly.pdbx_seq_one_letter_code
_entity_poly.pdbx_strand_id
1 'polypeptide(L)' 'MERRREEPCRSMELEKDYILQLYTVGSGVEGEVVMRNRNAPGTGTHLFHVPLQGSEEEAASWAHTALRAIREG' A
#
# COMPACT_ATOMS: atom_id res chain seq x y z
N MET A 1 10.11 -22.19 -11.53
CA MET A 1 9.74 -21.74 -10.17
C MET A 1 9.22 -20.31 -10.30
N GLU A 2 7.95 -20.19 -10.70
CA GLU A 2 7.28 -18.90 -10.79
C GLU A 2 6.94 -18.49 -9.36
N ARG A 3 7.50 -17.37 -8.88
CA ARG A 3 7.12 -16.81 -7.59
C ARG A 3 5.62 -16.55 -7.67
N ARG A 4 4.82 -17.29 -6.89
CA ARG A 4 3.42 -16.94 -6.65
C ARG A 4 3.46 -15.48 -6.24
N ARG A 5 2.91 -14.60 -7.08
CA ARG A 5 2.62 -13.23 -6.69
C ARG A 5 1.79 -13.40 -5.42
N GLU A 6 2.33 -12.99 -4.28
CA GLU A 6 1.53 -12.85 -3.07
C GLU A 6 0.45 -11.85 -3.45
N GLU A 7 -0.72 -12.36 -3.80
CA GLU A 7 -1.84 -11.49 -4.11
C GLU A 7 -2.06 -10.65 -2.86
N PRO A 8 -2.18 -9.32 -2.98
CA PRO A 8 -2.46 -8.51 -1.82
C PRO A 8 -3.72 -9.07 -1.17
N CYS A 9 -3.58 -9.49 0.09
CA CYS A 9 -4.69 -10.06 0.85
C CYS A 9 -5.87 -9.09 0.88
N ARG A 10 -5.56 -7.79 0.78
CA ARG A 10 -6.54 -6.72 0.65
C ARG A 10 -5.95 -5.51 -0.04
N SER A 11 -6.79 -4.77 -0.78
CA SER A 11 -6.47 -3.41 -1.23
C SER A 11 -7.43 -2.42 -0.61
N MET A 12 -6.90 -1.31 -0.10
CA MET A 12 -7.66 -0.26 0.54
C MET A 12 -7.34 1.09 -0.10
N GLU A 13 -8.36 1.92 -0.32
CA GLU A 13 -8.17 3.28 -0.81
C GLU A 13 -7.80 4.20 0.36
N LEU A 14 -6.66 4.89 0.26
CA LEU A 14 -6.20 5.84 1.28
C LEU A 14 -6.75 7.25 0.97
N GLU A 15 -6.36 7.79 -0.19
CA GLU A 15 -6.79 9.10 -0.68
C GLU A 15 -7.14 9.00 -2.17
N LYS A 16 -7.59 10.11 -2.77
CA LYS A 16 -7.89 10.18 -4.20
C LYS A 16 -6.66 9.75 -5.01
N ASP A 17 -6.80 8.65 -5.74
CA ASP A 17 -5.76 7.99 -6.55
C ASP A 17 -4.67 7.24 -5.77
N TYR A 18 -4.75 7.07 -4.44
CA TYR A 18 -3.77 6.32 -3.66
C TYR A 18 -4.37 5.04 -3.08
N ILE A 19 -3.72 3.91 -3.34
CA ILE A 19 -4.15 2.58 -2.91
C ILE A 19 -3.06 1.99 -2.03
N LEU A 20 -3.46 1.51 -0.86
CA LEU A 20 -2.66 0.63 -0.02
C LEU A 20 -2.96 -0.81 -0.38
N GLN A 21 -1.96 -1.53 -0.87
CA GLN A 21 -2.01 -2.97 -1.05
C GLN A 21 -1.44 -3.60 0.21
N LEU A 22 -2.23 -4.40 0.92
CA LEU A 22 -1.86 -5.04 2.17
C LEU A 22 -1.49 -6.50 1.92
N TYR A 23 -0.42 -6.94 2.57
CA TYR A 23 0.10 -8.30 2.53
C TYR A 23 0.21 -8.82 3.96
N THR A 24 -0.46 -9.94 4.24
CA THR A 24 -0.37 -10.59 5.54
C THR A 24 0.91 -11.40 5.61
N VAL A 25 1.82 -11.04 6.52
CA VAL A 25 3.12 -11.68 6.65
C VAL A 25 3.35 -12.13 8.08
N GLY A 26 3.35 -13.45 8.27
CA GLY A 26 3.46 -14.08 9.58
C GLY A 26 2.31 -13.71 10.51
N SER A 27 2.62 -12.93 11.54
CA SER A 27 1.67 -12.46 12.56
C SER A 27 1.27 -10.99 12.39
N GLY A 28 1.65 -10.35 11.30
CA GLY A 28 1.36 -8.93 11.05
C GLY A 28 0.95 -8.65 9.61
N VAL A 29 0.86 -7.36 9.30
CA VAL A 29 0.46 -6.87 7.99
C VAL A 29 1.48 -5.84 7.52
N GLU A 30 2.06 -6.07 6.34
CA GLU A 30 2.84 -5.06 5.64
C GLU A 30 2.06 -4.55 4.42
N GLY A 31 2.56 -3.51 3.75
CA GLY A 31 1.85 -2.99 2.61
C GLY A 31 2.70 -2.21 1.62
N GLU A 32 2.08 -1.86 0.52
CA GLU A 32 2.67 -1.02 -0.52
C GLU A 32 1.67 0.06 -0.90
N VAL A 33 2.14 1.31 -0.94
CA VAL A 33 1.32 2.42 -1.42
C VAL A 33 1.60 2.62 -2.90
N VAL A 34 0.55 2.46 -3.70
CA VAL A 34 0.57 2.68 -5.14
C VAL A 34 -0.37 3.82 -5.52
N MET A 35 0.12 4.73 -6.34
CA MET A 35 -0.70 5.74 -6.99
C MET A 35 -1.35 5.14 -8.25
N ARG A 36 -2.67 5.17 -8.34
CA ARG A 36 -3.40 4.80 -9.55
C ARG A 36 -3.03 5.75 -10.68
N ASN A 37 -2.57 5.20 -11.79
CA ASN A 37 -2.42 5.96 -13.01
C ASN A 37 -3.78 6.07 -13.71
N ARG A 38 -4.36 7.27 -13.75
CA ARG A 38 -5.62 7.53 -14.45
C ARG A 38 -5.53 7.32 -15.96
N ASN A 39 -4.34 7.47 -16.54
CA ASN A 39 -4.13 7.32 -17.98
C ASN A 39 -3.89 5.87 -18.41
N ALA A 40 -3.60 4.97 -17.46
CA ALA A 40 -3.27 3.57 -17.73
C ALA A 40 -3.83 2.67 -16.62
N PRO A 41 -5.13 2.32 -16.66
CA PRO A 41 -5.77 1.47 -15.67
C PRO A 41 -5.06 0.12 -15.61
N GLY A 42 -4.61 -0.28 -14.42
CA GLY A 42 -3.80 -1.48 -14.20
C GLY A 42 -2.29 -1.22 -14.00
N THR A 43 -1.83 0.00 -14.24
CA THR A 43 -0.43 0.41 -14.03
C THR A 43 -0.37 1.39 -12.86
N GLY A 44 -0.24 0.88 -11.63
CA GLY A 44 0.00 1.71 -10.46
C GLY A 44 1.47 2.15 -10.39
N THR A 45 1.73 3.38 -9.96
CA THR A 45 3.08 3.83 -9.61
C THR A 45 3.32 3.52 -8.13
N HIS A 46 4.25 2.62 -7.83
CA HIS A 46 4.66 2.39 -6.44
C HIS A 46 5.34 3.66 -5.89
N LEU A 47 4.86 4.13 -4.75
CA LEU A 47 5.41 5.29 -4.06
C LEU A 47 6.38 4.86 -2.97
N PHE A 48 5.91 4.03 -2.04
CA PHE A 48 6.70 3.57 -0.91
C PHE A 48 6.10 2.31 -0.27
N HIS A 49 6.95 1.61 0.45
CA HIS A 49 6.59 0.43 1.24
C HIS A 49 6.14 0.85 2.65
N VAL A 50 5.12 0.16 3.16
CA VAL A 50 4.62 0.25 4.52
C VAL A 50 5.25 -0.89 5.32
N PRO A 51 6.08 -0.58 6.33
CA PRO A 51 6.74 -1.60 7.13
C PRO A 51 5.71 -2.47 7.87
N LEU A 52 6.12 -3.66 8.31
CA LEU A 52 5.28 -4.58 9.05
C LEU A 52 4.63 -3.90 10.27
N GLN A 53 3.31 -3.89 10.29
CA GLN A 53 2.47 -3.41 11.38
C GLN A 53 1.74 -4.56 12.07
N GLY A 54 1.23 -4.31 13.28
CA GLY A 54 0.45 -5.28 14.03
C GLY A 54 -0.95 -5.50 13.44
N SER A 55 -1.47 -4.55 12.66
CA SER A 55 -2.81 -4.61 12.09
C SER A 55 -2.96 -3.79 10.81
N GLU A 56 -3.99 -4.09 10.02
CA GLU A 56 -4.36 -3.34 8.81
C GLU A 56 -4.59 -1.84 9.09
N GLU A 57 -5.20 -1.53 10.25
CA GLU A 57 -5.49 -0.16 10.70
C GLU A 57 -4.22 0.63 11.02
N GLU A 58 -3.22 -0.02 11.63
CA GLU A 58 -1.92 0.60 11.89
C GLU A 58 -1.18 0.86 10.57
N ALA A 59 -1.23 -0.09 9.63
CA ALA A 59 -0.65 0.08 8.29
C ALA A 59 -1.30 1.25 7.53
N ALA A 60 -2.63 1.38 7.63
CA ALA A 60 -3.38 2.50 7.07
C ALA A 60 -2.92 3.85 7.65
N SER A 61 -2.86 3.94 8.98
CA SER A 61 -2.48 5.16 9.70
C SER A 61 -1.06 5.59 9.37
N TRP A 62 -0.14 4.63 9.32
CA TRP A 62 1.25 4.86 8.90
C TRP A 62 1.31 5.38 7.47
N ALA A 63 0.60 4.72 6.55
CA ALA A 63 0.58 5.11 5.13
C ALA A 63 -0.01 6.51 4.92
N HIS A 64 -1.06 6.87 5.66
CA HIS A 64 -1.61 8.23 5.65
C HIS A 64 -0.60 9.27 6.13
N THR A 65 0.12 8.98 7.22
CA THR A 65 1.14 9.88 7.76
C THR A 65 2.28 10.07 6.77
N ALA A 66 2.75 9.00 6.15
CA ALA A 66 3.79 9.04 5.12
C ALA A 66 3.33 9.82 3.87
N LEU A 67 2.10 9.60 3.38
CA LEU A 67 1.53 10.35 2.25
C LEU A 67 1.48 11.85 2.53
N ARG A 68 1.06 12.23 3.73
CA ARG A 68 1.06 13.64 4.16
C ARG A 68 2.46 14.24 4.16
N ALA A 69 3.43 13.54 4.73
CA ALA A 69 4.82 14.00 4.75
C ALA A 69 5.39 14.21 3.34
N ILE A 70 5.05 13.34 2.38
CA ILE A 70 5.47 13.45 0.97
C ILE A 70 4.79 14.63 0.27
N ARG A 71 3.54 14.97 0.63
CA ARG A 71 2.81 16.11 0.04
C ARG A 71 3.26 17.47 0.59
N GLU A 72 3.71 17.50 1.84
CA GLU A 72 4.13 18.74 2.53
C GLU A 72 5.61 19.07 2.31
N GLY A 73 6.41 18.14 1.77
CA GLY A 73 7.83 18.32 1.41
C GLY A 73 8.03 18.70 -0.05
#